data_AF-A0A9E2G7N5-F1
#
_entry.id   AF-A0A9E2G7N5-F1
#
_cell.length_a   1.000
_cell.length_b   1.000
_cell.length_c   1.000
_cell.angle_alpha   90.00
_cell.angle_beta   90.00
_cell.angle_gamma   90.00
#
_symmetry.space_group_name_H-M   'P 1'
#
loop_
_entity.id
_entity.type
_entity.pdbx_description
1 polymer ?
#
loop_
_entity_poly.entity_id
_entity_poly.type
_entity_poly.pdbx_seq_one_letter_code
_entity_poly.pdbx_strand_id
1 'polypeptide(L)'
;MTPVILVPLKQILKFLEWWAVEVPTTILIGVKNVLIDFDSGIQLVANFQLWIAVEPMFGDYTWSGRTVGFLIRGLRVIMTLFVYILIVMIGLSLIVGWWLLPLILFGLRNNI
;
A
#
# COMPACT_ATOMS: atom_id res chain seq x y z
N MET A 1 0.68 -16.85 43.95
CA MET A 1 -0.52 -17.51 43.36
C MET A 1 -1.26 -16.46 42.55
N THR A 2 -1.09 -16.44 41.22
CA THR A 2 -1.89 -15.57 40.36
C THR A 2 -3.33 -16.11 40.34
N PRO A 3 -4.36 -15.31 40.67
CA PRO A 3 -5.73 -15.79 40.69
C PRO A 3 -6.13 -16.39 39.34
N VAL A 4 -6.84 -17.51 39.38
CA VAL A 4 -7.27 -18.34 38.24
C VAL A 4 -7.98 -17.55 37.13
N ILE A 5 -8.57 -16.39 37.49
CA ILE A 5 -9.31 -15.49 36.60
C ILE A 5 -8.39 -14.60 35.74
N LEU A 6 -7.13 -14.34 36.15
CA LEU A 6 -6.21 -13.49 35.37
C LEU A 6 -5.67 -14.18 34.10
N VAL A 7 -5.64 -15.51 34.09
CA VAL A 7 -5.14 -16.30 32.96
C VAL A 7 -6.01 -16.11 31.70
N PRO A 8 -7.35 -16.26 31.75
CA PRO A 8 -8.19 -16.06 30.57
C PRO A 8 -8.24 -14.61 30.10
N LEU A 9 -8.23 -13.63 31.01
CA LEU A 9 -8.23 -12.20 30.63
C LEU A 9 -6.97 -11.84 29.82
N LYS A 10 -5.81 -12.31 30.27
CA LYS A 10 -4.54 -12.07 29.56
C LYS A 10 -4.53 -12.68 28.16
N GLN A 11 -5.14 -13.85 27.99
CA GLN A 11 -5.25 -14.50 26.68
C GLN A 11 -6.16 -13.73 25.73
N ILE A 12 -7.30 -13.22 26.21
CA ILE A 12 -8.21 -12.39 25.42
C ILE A 12 -7.53 -11.09 24.98
N LEU A 13 -6.84 -10.40 25.90
CA LEU A 13 -6.11 -9.18 25.57
C LEU A 13 -5.02 -9.42 24.53
N LYS A 14 -4.25 -10.51 24.68
CA LYS A 14 -3.23 -10.90 23.71
C LYS A 14 -3.83 -11.20 22.33
N PHE A 15 -4.98 -11.87 22.30
CA PHE A 15 -5.70 -12.11 21.04
C PHE A 15 -6.15 -10.80 20.38
N LEU A 16 -6.73 -9.87 21.15
CA LEU A 16 -7.16 -8.57 20.64
C LEU A 16 -5.99 -7.73 20.12
N GLU A 17 -4.86 -7.73 20.83
CA GLU A 17 -3.63 -7.06 20.40
C GLU A 17 -3.11 -7.63 19.08
N TRP A 18 -2.98 -8.96 18.99
CA TRP A 18 -2.56 -9.63 17.78
C TRP A 18 -3.49 -9.31 16.59
N TRP A 19 -4.80 -9.41 16.82
CA TRP A 19 -5.81 -9.21 15.78
C TRP A 19 -5.92 -7.75 15.33
N ALA A 20 -5.94 -6.80 16.26
CA ALA A 20 -6.16 -5.39 15.95
C ALA A 20 -4.88 -4.65 15.52
N VAL A 21 -3.71 -5.09 15.99
CA VAL A 21 -2.46 -4.34 15.83
C VAL A 21 -1.40 -5.14 15.08
N GLU A 22 -1.02 -6.33 15.56
CA GLU A 22 0.14 -7.04 15.01
C GLU A 22 -0.06 -7.45 13.54
N VAL A 23 -1.22 -8.03 13.22
CA VAL A 23 -1.50 -8.48 11.85
C VAL A 23 -1.64 -7.31 10.87
N PRO A 24 -2.44 -6.25 11.15
CA PRO A 24 -2.50 -5.06 10.30
C PRO A 24 -1.14 -4.40 10.09
N THR A 25 -0.31 -4.31 11.14
CA THR A 25 1.05 -3.77 11.02
C THR A 25 1.91 -4.61 10.10
N THR A 26 1.81 -5.94 10.19
CA THR A 26 2.51 -6.86 9.29
C THR A 26 2.09 -6.65 7.83
N ILE A 27 0.78 -6.46 7.58
CA ILE A 27 0.25 -6.16 6.25
C ILE A 27 0.81 -4.82 5.75
N LEU A 28 0.81 -3.77 6.58
CA LEU A 28 1.37 -2.46 6.22
C LEU A 28 2.86 -2.54 5.86
N ILE A 29 3.66 -3.32 6.60
CA ILE A 29 5.07 -3.55 6.29
C ILE A 29 5.21 -4.26 4.93
N GLY A 30 4.39 -5.28 4.67
CA GLY A 30 4.38 -5.96 3.37
C GLY A 30 4.05 -5.01 2.21
N VAL A 31 2.99 -4.19 2.36
CA VAL A 31 2.59 -3.18 1.37
C VAL A 31 3.71 -2.17 1.14
N LYS A 32 4.36 -1.70 2.21
CA LYS A 32 5.51 -0.79 2.11
C LYS A 32 6.65 -1.44 1.32
N ASN A 33 6.99 -2.70 1.58
CA ASN A 33 8.07 -3.39 0.87
C ASN A 33 7.74 -3.52 -0.62
N VAL A 34 6.50 -3.89 -0.97
CA VAL A 34 6.06 -3.92 -2.37
C VAL A 34 6.17 -2.54 -3.02
N LEU A 35 5.77 -1.46 -2.33
CA LEU A 35 5.93 -0.10 -2.86
C LEU A 35 7.41 0.26 -3.11
N ILE A 36 8.32 -0.13 -2.22
CA ILE A 36 9.76 0.10 -2.38
C ILE A 36 10.31 -0.68 -3.58
N ASP A 37 9.91 -1.94 -3.73
CA ASP A 37 10.34 -2.78 -4.85
C ASP A 37 9.88 -2.18 -6.19
N PHE A 38 8.63 -1.71 -6.26
CA PHE A 38 8.11 -1.03 -7.45
C PHE A 38 8.79 0.32 -7.71
N ASP A 39 9.13 1.10 -6.66
CA ASP A 39 9.82 2.37 -6.81
C ASP A 39 11.23 2.20 -7.36
N SER A 40 11.93 1.12 -7.00
CA SER A 40 13.25 0.82 -7.56
C SER A 40 13.24 0.65 -9.08
N GLY A 41 12.15 0.10 -9.64
CA GLY A 41 11.99 -0.11 -11.08
C GLY A 41 11.44 1.11 -11.80
N ILE A 42 10.42 1.77 -11.23
CA ILE A 42 9.66 2.80 -11.94
C ILE A 42 10.20 4.22 -11.66
N GLN A 43 10.90 4.43 -10.54
CA GLN A 43 11.57 5.67 -10.16
C GLN A 43 10.63 6.88 -10.25
N LEU A 44 9.53 6.85 -9.50
CA LEU A 44 8.48 7.88 -9.58
C LEU A 44 9.05 9.28 -9.37
N VAL A 45 9.85 9.46 -8.32
CA VAL A 45 10.42 10.76 -7.95
C VAL A 45 11.32 11.31 -9.05
N ALA A 46 12.18 10.48 -9.63
CA ALA A 46 13.07 10.90 -10.71
C ALA A 46 12.29 11.30 -11.96
N ASN A 47 11.31 10.49 -12.38
CA ASN A 47 10.48 10.81 -13.54
C ASN A 47 9.64 12.07 -13.31
N PHE A 48 9.17 12.30 -12.08
CA PHE A 48 8.41 13.49 -11.72
C PHE A 48 9.28 14.77 -11.77
N GLN A 49 10.49 14.73 -11.23
CA GLN A 49 11.45 15.85 -11.32
C GLN A 49 11.77 16.19 -12.78
N LEU A 50 12.09 15.17 -13.57
CA LEU A 50 12.37 15.33 -15.00
C LEU A 50 11.16 15.80 -15.82
N TRP A 51 9.95 15.50 -15.35
CA TRP A 51 8.71 15.95 -15.98
C TRP A 51 8.44 17.43 -15.70
N ILE A 52 8.57 17.86 -14.44
CA ILE A 52 8.39 19.27 -14.04
C ILE A 52 9.47 20.17 -14.66
N ALA A 53 10.70 19.68 -14.76
CA ALA A 53 11.79 20.42 -15.39
C ALA A 53 11.61 20.61 -16.91
N VAL A 54 10.61 19.95 -17.53
CA VAL A 54 10.38 19.93 -18.98
C VAL A 54 11.68 19.55 -19.73
N GLU A 55 12.44 18.64 -19.14
CA GLU A 55 13.72 18.21 -19.68
C GLU A 55 13.46 17.44 -20.99
N PRO A 56 14.19 17.68 -22.07
CA PRO A 56 13.94 17.00 -23.32
C PRO A 56 14.17 15.49 -23.23
N MET A 57 13.52 14.75 -24.12
CA MET A 57 13.84 13.34 -24.35
C MET A 57 15.01 13.23 -25.33
N PHE A 58 15.92 12.28 -25.07
CA PHE A 58 17.07 11.97 -25.94
C PHE A 58 18.04 13.14 -26.23
N GLY A 59 18.01 14.20 -25.43
CA GLY A 59 18.86 15.38 -25.63
C GLY A 59 18.45 16.27 -26.81
N ASP A 60 17.25 16.11 -27.35
CA ASP A 60 16.71 17.03 -28.37
C ASP A 60 16.09 18.27 -27.71
N TYR A 61 16.86 19.36 -27.65
CA TYR A 61 16.47 20.62 -27.00
C TYR A 61 15.50 21.48 -27.83
N THR A 62 14.99 20.99 -28.96
CA THR A 62 13.93 21.68 -29.70
C THR A 62 12.62 21.73 -28.90
N TRP A 63 11.76 22.70 -29.22
CA TRP A 63 10.43 22.80 -28.60
C TRP A 63 9.61 21.52 -28.80
N SER A 64 9.68 20.91 -29.99
CA SER A 64 9.07 19.61 -30.27
C SER A 64 9.60 18.49 -29.38
N GLY A 65 10.93 18.40 -29.20
CA GLY A 65 11.56 17.39 -28.34
C GLY A 65 11.16 17.51 -26.87
N ARG A 66 11.03 18.75 -26.38
CA ARG A 66 10.54 19.05 -25.03
C ARG A 66 9.07 18.68 -24.83
N THR A 67 8.19 19.00 -25.80
CA THR A 67 6.77 18.65 -25.72
C THR A 67 6.56 17.14 -25.72
N VAL A 68 7.28 16.40 -26.58
CA VAL A 68 7.21 14.93 -26.62
C VAL A 68 7.72 14.33 -25.30
N GLY A 69 8.85 14.82 -24.78
CA GLY A 69 9.40 14.38 -23.50
C GLY A 69 8.45 14.63 -22.33
N PHE A 70 7.80 15.80 -22.30
CA PHE A 70 6.79 16.14 -21.30
C PHE A 70 5.59 15.19 -21.35
N LEU A 71 5.04 14.90 -22.54
CA LEU A 71 3.89 14.00 -22.68
C LEU A 71 4.22 12.57 -22.24
N ILE A 72 5.36 12.02 -22.69
CA ILE A 72 5.73 10.64 -22.38
C ILE A 72 6.07 10.47 -20.90
N ARG A 73 6.85 11.39 -20.31
CA ARG A 73 7.14 11.35 -18.87
C ARG A 73 5.90 11.60 -18.03
N GLY A 74 5.02 12.51 -18.44
CA GLY A 74 3.75 12.75 -17.77
C GLY A 74 2.87 11.49 -17.74
N LEU A 75 2.73 10.81 -18.88
CA LEU A 75 2.02 9.52 -18.93
C LEU A 75 2.66 8.49 -18.01
N ARG A 76 4.00 8.40 -18.00
CA ARG A 76 4.73 7.50 -17.10
C ARG A 76 4.43 7.83 -15.64
N VAL A 77 4.54 9.08 -15.21
CA VAL A 77 4.22 9.50 -13.83
C VAL A 77 2.79 9.13 -13.45
N ILE A 78 1.82 9.39 -14.33
CA ILE A 78 0.40 9.07 -14.08
C ILE A 78 0.22 7.55 -13.90
N MET A 79 0.81 6.75 -14.78
CA MET A 79 0.72 5.28 -14.70
C MET A 79 1.36 4.75 -13.42
N THR A 80 2.53 5.28 -13.04
CA THR A 80 3.19 4.89 -11.79
C THR A 80 2.36 5.25 -10.57
N LEU A 81 1.80 6.46 -10.53
CA LEU A 81 0.94 6.92 -9.45
C LEU A 81 -0.29 6.02 -9.32
N PHE A 82 -0.89 5.66 -10.45
CA PHE A 82 -2.03 4.74 -10.49
C PHE A 82 -1.67 3.36 -9.90
N VAL A 83 -0.52 2.80 -10.26
CA VAL A 83 -0.03 1.53 -9.68
C VAL A 83 0.16 1.65 -8.16
N TYR A 84 0.70 2.76 -7.66
CA TYR A 84 0.91 2.96 -6.22
C TYR A 84 -0.41 3.03 -5.47
N ILE A 85 -1.39 3.76 -6.02
CA ILE A 85 -2.73 3.83 -5.46
C ILE A 85 -3.36 2.43 -5.40
N LEU A 86 -3.22 1.61 -6.46
CA LEU A 86 -3.73 0.24 -6.46
C LEU A 86 -3.09 -0.62 -5.37
N ILE A 87 -1.76 -0.57 -5.21
CA ILE A 87 -1.04 -1.33 -4.17
C ILE A 87 -1.54 -0.94 -2.77
N VAL A 88 -1.68 0.37 -2.52
CA VAL A 88 -2.20 0.89 -1.23
C VAL A 88 -3.64 0.44 -1.01
N MET A 89 -4.50 0.53 -2.03
CA MET A 89 -5.90 0.11 -1.95
C MET A 89 -6.04 -1.38 -1.64
N ILE A 90 -5.22 -2.23 -2.27
CA ILE A 90 -5.15 -3.66 -1.97
C ILE A 90 -4.72 -3.86 -0.51
N GLY A 91 -3.67 -3.20 -0.06
CA GLY A 91 -3.21 -3.25 1.33
C GLY A 91 -4.29 -2.89 2.35
N LEU A 92 -4.99 -1.79 2.12
CA LEU A 92 -6.11 -1.35 2.97
C LEU A 92 -7.27 -2.35 2.96
N SER A 93 -7.61 -2.91 1.79
CA SER A 93 -8.67 -3.91 1.67
C SER A 93 -8.35 -5.18 2.47
N LEU A 94 -7.09 -5.59 2.52
CA LEU A 94 -6.64 -6.74 3.32
C LEU A 94 -6.77 -6.46 4.82
N ILE A 95 -6.41 -5.27 5.28
CA ILE A 95 -6.55 -4.86 6.69
C ILE A 95 -8.03 -4.83 7.09
N VAL A 96 -8.87 -4.19 6.27
CA VAL A 96 -10.32 -4.14 6.52
C VAL A 96 -10.91 -5.55 6.50
N GLY A 97 -10.54 -6.38 5.52
CA GLY A 97 -10.97 -7.78 5.46
C GLY A 97 -10.57 -8.59 6.69
N TRP A 98 -9.36 -8.34 7.23
CA TRP A 98 -8.88 -8.98 8.45
C TRP A 98 -9.67 -8.56 9.70
N TRP A 99 -9.98 -7.27 9.83
CA TRP A 99 -10.84 -6.79 10.93
C TRP A 99 -12.28 -7.26 10.79
N LEU A 100 -12.78 -7.48 9.58
CA LEU A 100 -14.12 -8.05 9.39
C LEU A 100 -14.14 -9.57 9.58
N LEU A 101 -12.99 -10.24 9.63
CA LEU A 101 -12.88 -11.69 9.65
C LEU A 101 -13.65 -12.36 10.81
N PRO A 102 -13.60 -11.86 12.07
CA PRO A 102 -14.43 -12.42 13.14
C PRO A 102 -15.93 -12.27 12.86
N LEU A 103 -16.36 -11.13 12.33
CA LEU A 103 -17.77 -10.90 11.97
C LEU A 103 -18.22 -11.84 10.85
N ILE A 104 -17.35 -12.11 9.88
CA ILE A 104 -17.63 -13.06 8.79
C ILE A 104 -17.75 -14.48 9.35
N LEU A 105 -16.79 -14.93 10.17
CA LEU A 105 -16.79 -16.31 10.70
C LEU A 105 -17.93 -16.58 11.68
N PHE A 106 -18.24 -15.63 12.56
CA PHE A 106 -19.26 -15.82 13.60
C PHE A 106 -20.65 -15.32 13.18
N GLY A 107 -20.73 -14.35 12.26
CA GLY A 107 -21.98 -13.78 11.78
C GLY A 107 -22.64 -14.57 10.64
N LEU A 108 -21.88 -15.22 9.74
CA LEU A 108 -22.47 -16.06 8.68
C LEU A 108 -23.18 -17.30 9.24
N ARG A 109 -22.81 -17.76 10.44
CA ARG A 109 -23.43 -18.93 11.08
C ARG A 109 -24.92 -18.75 11.39
N ASN A 110 -25.42 -17.51 11.44
CA ASN A 110 -26.83 -17.23 11.73
C ASN A 110 -27.74 -17.21 10.48
N ASN A 111 -27.18 -17.38 9.27
CA ASN A 111 -27.93 -17.32 8.00
C ASN A 111 -27.88 -18.64 7.20
N ILE A 112 -27.42 -19.75 7.80
CA ILE A 112 -27.49 -21.12 7.28
C ILE A 112 -28.19 -21.98 8.34
#